data_AF-A0A4S0QXE1-F1
#
_entry.id   AF-A0A4S0QXE1-F1
#
_cell.length_a   1.000
_cell.length_b   1.000
_cell.length_c   1.000
_cell.angle_alpha   90.00
_cell.angle_beta   90.00
_cell.angle_gamma   90.00
#
_symmetry.space_group_name_H-M   'P 1'
#
loop_
_entity.id
_entity.type
_entity.pdbx_description
1 polymer ?
#
loop_
_entity_poly.entity_id
_entity_poly.type
_entity_poly.pdbx_seq_one_letter_code
_entity_poly.pdbx_strand_id
1 'polypeptide(L)'
;AADYGVTLSGPVGVDYKAIKARKDKVSGASRTGLETWIAGMEKCTLYRGHARFESANTVRVGDELLTAPKIFLNTGGRAAVPDLPGVEEVPYLTNSSMMDLDVLPRHLVV
;
A
#
# COMPACT_ATOMS: atom_id res chain seq x y z
N ALA A 1 -30.63 -11.78 9.47
CA ALA A 1 -30.61 -10.85 10.63
C ALA A 1 -31.88 -11.03 11.48
N ALA A 2 -33.07 -10.99 10.87
CA ALA A 2 -34.33 -11.29 11.56
C ALA A 2 -34.37 -12.70 12.18
N ASP A 3 -33.78 -13.71 11.51
CA ASP A 3 -33.65 -15.07 12.07
C ASP A 3 -32.71 -15.16 13.29
N TYR A 4 -31.91 -14.10 13.54
CA TYR A 4 -31.12 -13.91 14.76
C TYR A 4 -31.78 -12.91 15.73
N GLY A 5 -33.07 -12.60 15.53
CA GLY A 5 -33.84 -11.65 16.35
C GLY A 5 -33.51 -10.16 16.11
N VAL A 6 -32.70 -9.82 15.10
CA VAL A 6 -32.32 -8.43 14.82
C VAL A 6 -33.28 -7.81 13.79
N THR A 7 -34.00 -6.77 14.21
CA THR A 7 -34.83 -5.93 13.33
C THR A 7 -34.19 -4.57 13.11
N LEU A 8 -34.23 -4.08 11.88
CA LEU A 8 -33.78 -2.73 11.52
C LEU A 8 -35.02 -1.87 11.24
N SER A 9 -35.00 -0.63 11.72
CA SER A 9 -36.07 0.35 11.50
C SER A 9 -36.03 1.01 10.11
N GLY A 10 -35.03 0.67 9.27
CA GLY A 10 -34.84 1.23 7.93
C GLY A 10 -33.68 0.57 7.17
N PRO A 11 -33.38 1.04 5.94
CA PRO A 11 -32.27 0.54 5.15
C PRO A 11 -30.92 0.86 5.80
N VAL A 12 -29.94 -0.02 5.63
CA VAL A 12 -28.56 0.21 6.08
C VAL A 12 -27.89 1.22 5.16
N GLY A 13 -27.44 2.34 5.73
CA GLY A 13 -26.62 3.33 5.02
C GLY A 13 -25.14 2.96 5.04
N VAL A 14 -24.40 3.36 3.99
CA VAL A 14 -22.94 3.18 3.90
C VAL A 14 -22.29 4.54 3.70
N ASP A 15 -21.45 4.94 4.65
CA ASP A 15 -20.56 6.10 4.52
C ASP A 15 -19.17 5.63 4.08
N TYR A 16 -18.91 5.71 2.78
CA TYR A 16 -17.64 5.24 2.21
C TYR A 16 -16.44 6.12 2.59
N LYS A 17 -16.68 7.41 2.90
CA LYS A 17 -15.63 8.32 3.39
C LYS A 17 -15.20 7.92 4.80
N ALA A 18 -16.16 7.60 5.68
CA ALA A 18 -15.85 7.09 7.01
C ALA A 18 -15.10 5.74 6.95
N ILE A 19 -15.48 4.86 6.02
CA ILE A 19 -14.80 3.58 5.78
C ILE A 19 -13.34 3.82 5.34
N LYS A 20 -13.12 4.66 4.32
CA LYS A 20 -11.78 5.01 3.82
C LYS A 20 -10.93 5.65 4.92
N ALA A 21 -11.46 6.61 5.67
CA ALA A 21 -10.77 7.24 6.78
C ALA A 21 -10.35 6.25 7.87
N ARG A 22 -11.23 5.29 8.22
CA ARG A 22 -10.90 4.22 9.16
C ARG A 22 -9.78 3.33 8.63
N LYS A 23 -9.87 2.90 7.37
CA LYS A 23 -8.83 2.07 6.72
C LYS A 23 -7.48 2.78 6.72
N ASP A 24 -7.46 4.07 6.35
CA ASP A 24 -6.24 4.86 6.30
C ASP A 24 -5.64 5.04 7.70
N LYS A 25 -6.46 5.32 8.72
CA LYS A 25 -6.02 5.38 10.13
C LYS A 25 -5.34 4.08 10.57
N VAL A 26 -5.96 2.92 10.29
CA VAL A 26 -5.39 1.62 10.68
C VAL A 26 -4.07 1.36 9.94
N SER A 27 -4.05 1.52 8.62
CA SER A 27 -2.82 1.31 7.83
C SER A 27 -1.71 2.28 8.22
N GLY A 28 -2.04 3.55 8.47
CA GLY A 28 -1.11 4.60 8.90
C GLY A 28 -0.49 4.30 10.25
N ALA A 29 -1.29 3.87 11.22
CA ALA A 29 -0.81 3.45 12.54
C ALA A 29 0.15 2.26 12.43
N SER A 30 -0.19 1.23 11.65
CA SER A 30 0.68 0.07 11.44
C SER A 30 2.03 0.45 10.81
N ARG A 31 2.02 1.28 9.75
CA ARG A 31 3.27 1.76 9.12
C ARG A 31 4.13 2.56 10.09
N THR A 32 3.52 3.51 10.81
CA THR A 32 4.23 4.37 11.77
C THR A 32 4.85 3.53 12.90
N GLY A 33 4.11 2.54 13.41
CA GLY A 33 4.62 1.63 14.44
C GLY A 33 5.81 0.81 13.95
N LEU A 34 5.73 0.25 12.74
CA LEU A 34 6.82 -0.51 12.15
C LEU A 34 8.06 0.37 11.91
N GLU A 35 7.89 1.56 11.33
CA GLU A 35 9.00 2.48 11.10
C GLU A 35 9.70 2.89 12.40
N THR A 36 8.92 3.17 13.45
CA THR A 36 9.44 3.52 14.77
C THR A 36 10.24 2.36 15.36
N TRP A 37 9.71 1.14 15.26
CA TRP A 37 10.39 -0.05 15.76
C TRP A 37 11.70 -0.33 15.01
N ILE A 38 11.71 -0.25 13.67
CA ILE A 38 12.94 -0.45 12.88
C ILE A 38 13.97 0.63 13.21
N ALA A 39 13.56 1.90 13.28
CA ALA A 39 14.46 3.01 13.56
C ALA A 39 15.09 2.94 14.97
N GLY A 40 14.39 2.33 15.93
CA GLY A 40 14.87 2.12 17.30
C GLY A 40 15.61 0.80 17.54
N MET A 41 15.74 -0.07 16.52
CA MET A 41 16.35 -1.38 16.68
C MET A 41 17.88 -1.29 16.78
N GLU A 42 18.44 -1.89 17.84
CA GLU A 42 19.88 -1.98 18.01
C GLU A 42 20.54 -2.68 16.79
N LYS A 43 21.61 -2.09 16.26
CA LYS A 43 22.36 -2.59 15.09
C LYS A 43 21.55 -2.63 13.78
N CYS A 44 20.44 -1.90 13.70
CA CYS A 44 19.73 -1.63 12.46
C CYS A 44 19.88 -0.16 12.09
N THR A 45 20.10 0.12 10.80
CA THR A 45 20.10 1.49 10.29
C THR A 45 19.09 1.59 9.15
N LEU A 46 18.11 2.48 9.29
CA LEU A 46 17.07 2.72 8.30
C LEU A 46 17.46 3.86 7.37
N TYR A 47 17.79 3.53 6.13
CA TYR A 47 18.01 4.51 5.05
C TYR A 47 16.70 4.75 4.29
N ARG A 48 16.33 6.01 4.10
CA ARG A 48 15.14 6.42 3.32
C ARG A 48 15.58 6.96 1.97
N GLY A 49 15.29 6.20 0.91
CA GLY A 49 15.61 6.59 -0.45
C GLY A 49 15.48 5.42 -1.42
N HIS A 50 15.59 5.70 -2.72
CA HIS A 50 15.61 4.67 -3.74
C HIS A 50 17.02 4.12 -3.93
N ALA A 51 17.23 2.86 -3.56
CA ALA A 51 18.50 2.17 -3.68
C ALA A 51 18.85 1.81 -5.13
N ARG A 52 20.13 1.89 -5.50
CA ARG A 52 20.65 1.43 -6.80
C ARG A 52 22.00 0.74 -6.60
N PHE A 53 22.23 -0.39 -7.27
CA PHE A 53 23.55 -1.00 -7.28
C PHE A 53 24.53 -0.17 -8.13
N GLU A 54 25.73 0.05 -7.60
CA GLU A 54 26.87 0.56 -8.37
C GLU A 54 27.86 -0.56 -8.72
N SER A 55 27.82 -1.67 -7.97
CA SER A 55 28.57 -2.89 -8.25
C SER A 55 27.87 -4.07 -7.57
N ALA A 56 28.40 -5.29 -7.69
CA ALA A 56 27.82 -6.50 -7.09
C ALA A 56 27.70 -6.45 -5.54
N ASN A 57 28.48 -5.58 -4.87
CA ASN A 57 28.53 -5.48 -3.41
C ASN A 57 28.36 -4.05 -2.88
N THR A 58 27.97 -3.11 -3.75
CA THR A 58 27.88 -1.68 -3.41
C THR A 58 26.55 -1.10 -3.87
N VAL A 59 25.86 -0.40 -2.97
CA VAL A 59 24.53 0.19 -3.17
C VAL A 59 24.56 1.66 -2.79
N ARG A 60 24.06 2.52 -3.67
CA ARG A 60 23.84 3.95 -3.39
C ARG A 60 22.40 4.19 -2.94
N VAL A 61 22.22 5.00 -1.89
CA VAL A 61 20.92 5.50 -1.42
C VAL A 61 21.04 7.02 -1.18
N GLY A 62 20.55 7.82 -2.13
CA GLY A 62 20.84 9.26 -2.12
C GLY A 62 22.35 9.49 -2.25
N ASP A 63 22.95 10.20 -1.29
CA ASP A 63 24.39 10.46 -1.26
C ASP A 63 25.19 9.34 -0.55
N GLU A 64 24.52 8.45 0.18
CA GLU A 64 25.14 7.38 0.94
C GLU A 64 25.59 6.24 0.03
N LEU A 65 26.85 5.80 0.19
CA LEU A 65 27.41 4.65 -0.51
C LEU A 65 27.68 3.52 0.48
N LEU A 66 26.92 2.43 0.34
CA LEU A 66 26.90 1.31 1.28
C LEU A 66 27.57 0.08 0.65
N THR A 67 28.39 -0.62 1.44
CA THR A 67 29.02 -1.88 1.02
C THR A 67 28.68 -3.01 1.98
N ALA A 68 28.44 -4.21 1.44
CA ALA A 68 28.19 -5.40 2.25
C ALA A 68 28.62 -6.68 1.51
N PRO A 69 29.12 -7.70 2.25
CA PRO A 69 29.44 -8.99 1.65
C PRO A 69 28.19 -9.78 1.22
N LYS A 70 27.01 -9.44 1.77
CA LYS A 70 25.72 -10.05 1.42
C LYS A 70 24.67 -8.96 1.31
N ILE A 71 23.90 -9.00 0.22
CA ILE A 71 22.82 -8.06 -0.05
C ILE A 71 21.56 -8.86 -0.37
N PHE A 72 20.48 -8.58 0.34
CA PHE A 72 19.19 -9.25 0.18
C PHE A 72 18.23 -8.32 -0.55
N LEU A 73 17.67 -8.79 -1.67
CA LEU A 73 16.71 -8.02 -2.46
C LEU A 73 15.30 -8.33 -2.00
N ASN A 74 14.62 -7.31 -1.48
CA ASN A 74 13.24 -7.38 -1.06
C ASN A 74 12.44 -6.20 -1.66
N THR A 75 12.50 -6.06 -2.99
CA THR A 75 11.92 -4.92 -3.73
C THR A 75 10.42 -5.04 -3.99
N GLY A 76 9.79 -6.16 -3.60
CA GLY A 76 8.38 -6.42 -3.85
C GLY A 76 8.03 -6.49 -5.34
N GLY A 77 6.80 -6.10 -5.68
CA GLY A 77 6.27 -6.06 -7.04
C GLY A 77 5.30 -4.89 -7.23
N ARG A 78 4.85 -4.71 -8.47
CA ARG A 78 3.87 -3.69 -8.85
C ARG A 78 2.79 -4.30 -9.73
N ALA A 79 1.62 -3.66 -9.79
CA ALA A 79 0.55 -4.10 -10.67
C ALA A 79 1.06 -4.13 -12.13
N ALA A 80 0.75 -5.22 -12.83
CA ALA A 80 0.94 -5.32 -14.27
C ALA A 80 -0.31 -4.76 -14.96
N VAL A 81 -0.13 -3.78 -15.83
CA VAL A 81 -1.19 -3.32 -16.74
C VAL A 81 -1.08 -4.15 -18.01
N PRO A 82 -2.13 -4.88 -18.43
CA PRO A 82 -2.11 -5.67 -19.64
C PRO A 82 -1.89 -4.78 -20.88
N ASP A 83 -1.20 -5.29 -21.89
CA ASP A 83 -1.13 -4.66 -23.21
C ASP A 83 -2.46 -4.90 -23.96
N LEU A 84 -3.49 -4.16 -23.54
CA LEU A 84 -4.84 -4.23 -24.08
C LEU A 84 -5.15 -2.90 -24.79
N PRO A 85 -5.47 -2.91 -26.10
CA PRO A 85 -5.83 -1.68 -26.81
C PRO A 85 -6.93 -0.89 -26.11
N GLY A 86 -6.69 0.39 -25.89
CA GLY A 86 -7.63 1.31 -25.22
C GLY A 86 -7.61 1.28 -23.68
N VAL A 87 -6.81 0.42 -23.03
CA VAL A 87 -6.78 0.35 -21.55
C VAL A 87 -6.28 1.65 -20.92
N GLU A 88 -5.34 2.34 -21.58
CA GLU A 88 -4.80 3.64 -21.15
C GLU A 88 -5.75 4.81 -21.46
N GLU A 89 -6.81 4.57 -22.25
CA GLU A 89 -7.79 5.59 -22.63
C GLU A 89 -8.97 5.66 -21.65
N VAL A 90 -9.06 4.69 -20.73
CA VAL A 90 -10.12 4.63 -19.72
C VAL A 90 -9.53 4.72 -18.32
N PRO A 91 -10.27 5.28 -17.34
CA PRO A 91 -9.88 5.18 -15.95
C PRO A 91 -9.85 3.71 -15.53
N TYR A 92 -8.68 3.23 -15.11
CA TYR A 92 -8.53 1.90 -14.53
C TYR A 92 -7.97 2.00 -13.11
N LEU A 93 -8.27 0.97 -12.32
CA LEU A 93 -7.79 0.84 -10.95
C LEU A 93 -6.83 -0.33 -10.86
N THR A 94 -5.81 -0.18 -10.04
CA THR A 94 -4.92 -1.26 -9.64
C THR A 94 -5.32 -1.72 -8.24
N ASN A 95 -4.73 -2.83 -7.76
CA ASN A 95 -4.87 -3.24 -6.36
C ASN A 95 -4.51 -2.12 -5.37
N SER A 96 -3.65 -1.18 -5.77
CA SER A 96 -3.22 -0.05 -4.95
C SER A 96 -4.21 1.12 -5.06
N SER A 97 -4.52 1.61 -6.27
CA SER A 97 -5.40 2.77 -6.44
C SER A 97 -6.86 2.51 -6.07
N MET A 98 -7.33 1.26 -6.15
CA MET A 98 -8.66 0.88 -5.63
C MET A 98 -8.79 1.18 -4.14
N MET A 99 -7.70 1.03 -3.37
CA MET A 99 -7.69 1.27 -1.93
C MET A 99 -7.76 2.75 -1.57
N ASP A 100 -7.74 3.64 -2.56
CA ASP A 100 -7.82 5.10 -2.42
C ASP A 100 -9.18 5.70 -2.75
N LEU A 101 -10.13 4.90 -3.23
CA LEU A 101 -11.49 5.35 -3.41
C LEU A 101 -12.14 5.74 -2.07
N ASP A 102 -12.75 6.92 -2.05
CA ASP A 102 -13.59 7.43 -0.95
C ASP A 102 -15.09 7.44 -1.32
N VAL A 103 -15.41 6.90 -2.50
CA VAL A 103 -16.77 6.71 -3.01
C VAL A 103 -16.99 5.25 -3.40
N LEU A 104 -18.23 4.77 -3.23
CA LEU A 104 -18.62 3.45 -3.73
C LEU A 104 -18.94 3.56 -5.23
N PRO A 105 -18.22 2.87 -6.13
CA PRO A 105 -18.57 2.86 -7.55
C PRO A 105 -19.96 2.26 -7.74
N ARG A 106 -20.79 2.90 -8.56
CA ARG A 106 -22.11 2.34 -8.93
C ARG A 106 -21.98 1.06 -9.75
N HIS A 107 -20.88 0.93 -10.47
CA HIS A 107 -20.55 -0.22 -11.31
C HIS A 107 -19.03 -0.36 -11.36
N LEU A 108 -18.53 -1.59 -11.32
CA LEU A 108 -17.11 -1.92 -11.39
C LEU A 108 -16.94 -3.19 -12.24
N VAL A 109 -16.02 -3.14 -13.20
CA VAL A 109 -15.57 -4.31 -13.96
C VAL A 109 -14.23 -4.75 -13.36
N VAL A 110 -14.07 -6.05 -13.12
CA VAL A 110 -12.88 -6.67 -12.49
C VAL A 110 -12.31 -7.74 -13.41
#